data_AF-A0A5D4RL73-F1
#
_entry.id   AF-A0A5D4RL73-F1
#
_cell.length_a   1.000
_cell.length_b   1.000
_cell.length_c   1.000
_cell.angle_alpha   90.00
_cell.angle_beta   90.00
_cell.angle_gamma   90.00
#
_symmetry.space_group_name_H-M   'P 1'
#
loop_
_entity.id
_entity.type
_entity.pdbx_description
1 polymer ?
#
loop_
_entity_poly.entity_id
_entity_poly.type
_entity_poly.pdbx_seq_one_letter_code
_entity_poly.pdbx_strand_id
1 'polypeptide(L)'
;MKKVVMKRKVQQAYQNKMLSKKKSRKQTFETGVVFIGIVLLFSISGPLQQETGKAYRMKGEQVGTWSMPASEIQHKLSEFEGFKGIAIDTHPKPVKYIIKTSFNSDAASAARMIDEAHSIISTANDEAHKEVYQIVVRGMENEVLERKEYP
;
A
#
# COMPACT_ATOMS: atom_id res chain seq x y z
N MET A 1 -15.42 48.41 -63.06
CA MET A 1 -14.37 47.56 -62.43
C MET A 1 -14.26 47.68 -60.90
N LYS A 2 -14.22 48.88 -60.29
CA LYS A 2 -14.02 49.05 -58.83
C LYS A 2 -15.02 48.29 -57.92
N LYS A 3 -16.31 48.26 -58.27
CA LYS A 3 -17.36 47.57 -57.46
C LYS A 3 -17.18 46.05 -57.38
N VAL A 4 -16.66 45.41 -58.43
CA VAL A 4 -16.47 43.93 -58.48
C VAL A 4 -15.27 43.50 -57.63
N VAL A 5 -14.19 44.28 -57.68
CA VAL A 5 -12.99 44.06 -56.83
C VAL A 5 -13.34 44.21 -55.35
N MET A 6 -14.17 45.19 -55.01
CA MET A 6 -14.60 45.44 -53.64
C MET A 6 -15.50 44.31 -53.10
N LYS A 7 -16.44 43.80 -53.92
CA LYS A 7 -17.25 42.61 -53.56
C LYS A 7 -16.40 41.37 -53.31
N ARG A 8 -15.37 41.10 -54.14
CA ARG A 8 -14.44 39.98 -53.91
C ARG A 8 -13.65 40.11 -52.61
N LYS A 9 -13.18 41.31 -52.26
CA LYS A 9 -12.46 41.55 -50.99
C LYS A 9 -13.33 41.29 -49.77
N VAL A 10 -14.60 41.70 -49.80
CA VAL A 10 -15.55 41.45 -48.69
C VAL A 10 -15.83 39.95 -48.54
N GLN A 11 -16.01 39.24 -49.65
CA GLN A 11 -16.27 37.80 -49.63
C GLN A 11 -15.03 36.99 -49.15
N GLN A 12 -13.82 37.38 -49.57
CA GLN A 12 -12.58 36.79 -49.05
C GLN A 12 -12.37 37.09 -47.57
N ALA A 13 -12.65 38.31 -47.10
CA ALA A 13 -12.58 38.64 -45.68
C ALA A 13 -13.56 37.81 -44.84
N TYR A 14 -14.76 37.54 -45.36
CA TYR A 14 -15.76 36.71 -44.69
C TYR A 14 -15.33 35.24 -44.65
N GLN A 15 -14.80 34.69 -45.75
CA GLN A 15 -14.27 33.32 -45.78
C GLN A 15 -13.07 33.15 -44.85
N ASN A 16 -12.14 34.11 -44.83
CA ASN A 16 -10.98 34.08 -43.94
C ASN A 16 -11.40 34.16 -42.46
N LYS A 17 -12.43 34.94 -42.12
CA LYS A 17 -13.02 34.97 -40.76
C LYS A 17 -13.67 33.63 -40.37
N MET A 18 -14.34 32.96 -41.31
CA MET A 18 -14.94 31.64 -41.07
C MET A 18 -13.86 30.57 -40.85
N LEU A 19 -12.79 30.59 -41.65
CA LEU A 19 -11.66 29.67 -41.53
C LEU A 19 -10.86 29.88 -40.24
N SER A 20 -10.61 31.13 -39.84
CA SER A 20 -9.91 31.43 -38.58
C SER A 20 -10.72 31.02 -37.35
N LYS A 21 -12.04 31.22 -37.37
CA LYS A 21 -12.95 30.79 -36.28
C LYS A 21 -13.06 29.26 -36.17
N LYS A 22 -12.96 28.54 -37.30
CA LYS A 22 -12.92 27.08 -37.32
C LYS A 22 -11.57 26.54 -36.81
N LYS A 23 -10.46 27.19 -37.18
CA LYS A 23 -9.11 26.84 -36.69
C LYS A 23 -8.96 27.09 -35.18
N SER A 24 -9.49 28.22 -34.68
CA SER A 24 -9.45 28.52 -33.24
C SER A 24 -10.28 27.52 -32.44
N ARG A 25 -11.50 27.16 -32.89
CA ARG A 25 -12.32 26.13 -32.21
C ARG A 25 -11.64 24.77 -32.15
N LYS A 26 -10.95 24.37 -33.23
CA LYS A 26 -10.21 23.10 -33.24
C LYS A 26 -9.05 23.11 -32.24
N GLN A 27 -8.29 24.21 -32.19
CA GLN A 27 -7.21 24.38 -31.21
C GLN A 27 -7.73 24.43 -29.76
N THR A 28 -8.84 25.15 -29.50
CA THR A 28 -9.42 25.18 -28.14
C THR A 28 -9.91 23.81 -27.69
N PHE A 29 -10.44 23.00 -28.61
CA PHE A 29 -10.87 21.63 -28.31
C PHE A 29 -9.67 20.71 -28.05
N GLU A 30 -8.63 20.77 -28.88
CA GLU A 30 -7.40 19.99 -28.69
C GLU A 30 -6.72 20.35 -27.36
N THR A 31 -6.61 21.63 -27.00
CA THR A 31 -6.06 22.06 -25.70
C THR A 31 -6.91 21.56 -24.53
N GLY A 32 -8.24 21.59 -24.64
CA GLY A 32 -9.14 21.09 -23.59
C GLY A 32 -8.98 19.59 -23.35
N VAL A 33 -8.85 18.79 -24.41
CA VAL A 33 -8.66 17.34 -24.30
C VAL A 33 -7.31 17.00 -23.65
N VAL A 34 -6.25 17.73 -23.97
CA VAL A 34 -4.92 17.53 -23.35
C VAL A 34 -4.96 17.85 -21.85
N PHE A 35 -5.62 18.94 -21.45
CA PHE A 35 -5.77 19.29 -20.03
C PHE A 35 -6.57 18.25 -19.25
N ILE A 36 -7.66 17.74 -19.81
CA ILE A 36 -8.46 16.67 -19.19
C ILE A 36 -7.62 15.39 -19.02
N GLY A 37 -6.80 15.03 -20.02
CA GLY A 37 -5.89 13.90 -19.94
C GLY A 37 -4.85 14.03 -18.81
N ILE A 38 -4.27 15.21 -18.64
CA ILE A 38 -3.31 15.50 -17.56
C ILE A 38 -3.99 15.42 -16.20
N VAL A 39 -5.18 16.01 -16.04
CA VAL A 39 -5.94 15.96 -14.77
C VAL A 39 -6.33 14.53 -14.42
N LEU A 40 -6.71 13.70 -15.41
CA LEU A 40 -7.02 12.28 -15.19
C LEU A 40 -5.77 11.49 -14.78
N LEU A 41 -4.60 11.75 -15.39
CA LEU A 41 -3.34 11.11 -14.98
C LEU A 41 -2.97 11.45 -13.52
N PHE A 42 -3.17 12.71 -13.10
CA PHE A 42 -2.97 13.12 -11.71
C PHE A 42 -4.06 12.61 -10.75
N SER A 43 -5.29 12.40 -11.22
CA SER A 43 -6.38 11.85 -10.40
C SER A 43 -6.24 10.34 -10.16
N ILE A 44 -5.67 9.61 -11.13
CA ILE A 44 -5.40 8.17 -11.00
C ILE A 44 -4.11 7.92 -10.21
N SER A 45 -3.16 8.85 -10.25
CA SER A 45 -2.03 8.89 -9.32
C SER A 45 -2.44 9.59 -8.01
N GLY A 46 -3.42 8.98 -7.32
CA GLY A 46 -3.59 9.20 -5.89
C GLY A 46 -2.24 9.01 -5.16
N PRO A 47 -2.08 9.54 -3.95
CA PRO A 47 -0.79 9.57 -3.28
C PRO A 47 -0.19 8.17 -3.28
N LEU A 48 0.94 8.02 -3.96
CA LEU A 48 1.88 6.89 -3.83
C LEU A 48 2.58 6.94 -2.46
N GLN A 49 1.78 7.22 -1.43
CA GLN A 49 2.12 7.29 -0.02
C GLN A 49 0.98 6.61 0.72
N GLN A 50 1.05 5.27 0.79
CA GLN A 50 0.65 4.45 1.93
C GLN A 50 0.75 2.95 1.55
N GLU A 51 1.98 2.48 1.36
CA GLU A 51 2.33 1.06 1.54
C GLU A 51 3.19 0.90 2.80
N THR A 52 2.97 1.74 3.81
CA THR A 52 3.37 1.47 5.20
C THR A 52 2.13 1.11 5.98
N GLY A 53 1.88 -0.20 6.10
CA GLY A 53 0.95 -0.75 7.09
C GLY A 53 -0.52 -0.73 6.70
N LYS A 54 -0.92 -1.44 5.64
CA LYS A 54 -2.29 -1.96 5.60
C LYS A 54 -2.41 -3.02 6.69
N ALA A 55 -2.85 -2.60 7.87
CA ALA A 55 -3.42 -3.51 8.85
C ALA A 55 -4.67 -4.11 8.20
N TYR A 56 -4.52 -5.33 7.67
CA TYR A 56 -5.63 -6.12 7.16
C TYR A 56 -6.63 -6.31 8.30
N ARG A 57 -7.73 -5.55 8.29
CA ARG A 57 -8.91 -5.88 9.11
C ARG A 57 -9.54 -7.14 8.51
N MET A 58 -9.05 -8.29 8.97
CA MET A 58 -9.66 -9.58 8.66
C MET A 58 -11.06 -9.63 9.30
N LYS A 59 -12.07 -9.89 8.47
CA LYS A 59 -13.45 -10.07 8.89
C LYS A 59 -13.66 -11.55 9.20
N GLY A 60 -13.83 -11.90 10.46
CA GLY A 60 -14.18 -13.27 10.88
C GLY A 60 -13.89 -13.51 12.35
N GLU A 61 -14.82 -14.13 13.05
CA GLU A 61 -14.93 -14.45 14.49
C GLU A 61 -13.68 -14.92 15.25
N GLN A 62 -12.57 -15.28 14.58
CA GLN A 62 -11.34 -15.78 15.22
C GLN A 62 -10.27 -14.72 15.50
N VAL A 63 -10.48 -13.48 15.08
CA VAL A 63 -9.51 -12.39 15.30
C VAL A 63 -9.29 -12.13 16.80
N GLY A 64 -10.30 -12.36 17.65
CA GLY A 64 -10.21 -12.06 19.10
C GLY A 64 -9.08 -12.79 19.81
N THR A 65 -9.03 -14.12 19.74
CA THR A 65 -8.09 -14.94 20.53
C THR A 65 -6.64 -14.73 20.12
N TRP A 66 -6.35 -14.67 18.81
CA TRP A 66 -4.98 -14.58 18.31
C TRP A 66 -4.46 -13.13 18.23
N SER A 67 -5.34 -12.12 18.16
CA SER A 67 -4.92 -10.71 18.12
C SER A 67 -4.45 -10.16 19.47
N MET A 68 -4.99 -10.67 20.58
CA MET A 68 -4.61 -10.22 21.92
C MET A 68 -3.12 -10.45 22.22
N PRO A 69 -2.54 -11.66 21.99
CA PRO A 69 -1.11 -11.87 22.10
C PRO A 69 -0.28 -10.96 21.20
N ALA A 70 -0.72 -10.69 19.97
CA ALA A 70 0.03 -9.81 19.08
C ALA A 70 0.15 -8.37 19.59
N SER A 71 -0.88 -7.84 20.24
CA SER A 71 -0.80 -6.50 20.83
C SER A 71 0.22 -6.46 21.98
N GLU A 72 0.27 -7.51 22.80
CA GLU A 72 1.22 -7.60 23.90
C GLU A 72 2.65 -7.84 23.40
N ILE A 73 2.84 -8.67 22.38
CA ILE A 73 4.13 -8.84 21.70
C ILE A 73 4.59 -7.52 21.07
N GLN A 74 3.69 -6.79 20.41
CA GLN A 74 4.00 -5.48 19.82
C GLN A 74 4.51 -4.50 20.89
N HIS A 75 3.90 -4.50 22.07
CA HIS A 75 4.34 -3.67 23.19
C HIS A 75 5.69 -4.13 23.74
N LYS A 76 5.82 -5.42 24.07
CA LYS A 76 7.03 -5.99 24.70
C LYS A 76 8.25 -5.92 23.79
N LEU A 77 8.09 -6.21 22.50
CA LEU A 77 9.19 -6.19 21.55
C LEU A 77 9.54 -4.78 21.04
N SER A 78 8.72 -3.77 21.35
CA SER A 78 9.02 -2.37 20.96
C SER A 78 10.31 -1.83 21.59
N GLU A 79 10.74 -2.42 22.71
CA GLU A 79 11.98 -2.08 23.41
C GLU A 79 13.22 -2.67 22.73
N PHE A 80 13.06 -3.66 21.86
CA PHE A 80 14.18 -4.26 21.15
C PHE A 80 14.63 -3.35 20.01
N GLU A 81 15.93 -3.09 19.96
CA GLU A 81 16.54 -2.37 18.85
C GLU A 81 16.22 -3.08 17.53
N GLY A 82 15.86 -2.33 16.49
CA GLY A 82 15.56 -2.90 15.18
C GLY A 82 14.17 -3.54 15.03
N PHE A 83 13.33 -3.62 16.07
CA PHE A 83 11.94 -4.05 15.89
C PHE A 83 11.14 -3.06 15.02
N LYS A 84 10.31 -3.59 14.11
CA LYS A 84 9.49 -2.80 13.17
C LYS A 84 7.99 -3.07 13.28
N GLY A 85 7.61 -4.19 13.88
CA GLY A 85 6.20 -4.52 14.11
C GLY A 85 5.92 -6.01 13.98
N ILE A 86 4.69 -6.39 14.31
CA ILE A 86 4.20 -7.76 14.17
C ILE A 86 3.05 -7.85 13.16
N ALA A 87 2.97 -8.98 12.45
CA ALA A 87 1.82 -9.36 11.65
C ALA A 87 1.38 -10.77 12.04
N ILE A 88 0.09 -11.07 11.88
CA ILE A 88 -0.47 -12.39 12.11
C ILE A 88 -1.05 -12.89 10.80
N ASP A 89 -0.70 -14.11 10.43
CA ASP A 89 -1.33 -14.86 9.36
C ASP A 89 -2.06 -16.06 9.97
N THR A 90 -3.39 -16.00 9.98
CA THR A 90 -4.24 -17.06 10.55
C THR A 90 -4.60 -18.14 9.52
N HIS A 91 -4.31 -17.93 8.23
CA HIS A 91 -4.74 -18.81 7.15
C HIS A 91 -3.69 -18.88 6.03
N PRO A 92 -3.03 -20.04 5.81
CA PRO A 92 -3.34 -21.38 6.32
C PRO A 92 -2.75 -21.67 7.72
N LYS A 93 -3.33 -22.65 8.44
CA LYS A 93 -2.75 -23.19 9.69
C LYS A 93 -1.36 -23.83 9.42
N PRO A 94 -0.42 -23.80 10.39
CA PRO A 94 -0.53 -23.22 11.73
C PRO A 94 -0.55 -21.69 11.71
N VAL A 95 -1.12 -21.06 12.75
CA VAL A 95 -1.18 -19.59 12.88
C VAL A 95 0.25 -19.03 12.92
N LYS A 96 0.58 -18.05 12.08
CA LYS A 96 1.94 -17.49 12.00
C LYS A 96 1.99 -16.09 12.58
N TYR A 97 2.81 -15.92 13.62
CA TYR A 97 3.25 -14.63 14.11
C TYR A 97 4.53 -14.23 13.38
N ILE A 98 4.48 -13.15 12.64
CA ILE A 98 5.58 -12.64 11.82
C ILE A 98 6.10 -11.37 12.48
N ILE A 99 7.23 -11.47 13.17
CA ILE A 99 7.97 -10.36 13.77
C ILE A 99 8.85 -9.74 12.68
N LYS A 100 8.67 -8.46 12.40
CA LYS A 100 9.46 -7.71 11.41
C LYS A 100 10.55 -6.93 12.12
N THR A 101 11.76 -7.01 11.60
CA THR A 101 12.93 -6.31 12.14
C THR A 101 13.70 -5.59 11.03
N SER A 102 14.67 -4.76 11.40
CA SER A 102 15.67 -4.18 10.51
C SER A 102 17.06 -4.78 10.69
N PHE A 103 17.14 -6.03 11.15
CA PHE A 103 18.42 -6.75 11.24
C PHE A 103 18.79 -7.34 9.88
N ASN A 104 20.06 -7.24 9.47
CA ASN A 104 20.59 -7.97 8.30
C ASN A 104 21.01 -9.40 8.68
N SER A 105 21.55 -9.60 9.88
CA SER A 105 21.93 -10.93 10.36
C SER A 105 22.19 -10.83 11.86
N ASP A 106 21.15 -11.06 12.66
CA ASP A 106 21.29 -11.13 14.11
C ASP A 106 20.42 -12.25 14.68
N ALA A 107 20.98 -13.47 14.62
CA ALA A 107 20.32 -14.66 15.10
C ALA A 107 20.10 -14.65 16.62
N ALA A 108 20.98 -14.00 17.39
CA ALA A 108 20.85 -13.93 18.84
C ALA A 108 19.66 -13.05 19.24
N SER A 109 19.53 -11.87 18.64
CA SER A 109 18.37 -11.00 18.85
C SER A 109 17.08 -11.63 18.33
N ALA A 110 17.13 -12.31 17.17
CA ALA A 110 15.98 -13.03 16.63
C ALA A 110 15.51 -14.15 17.57
N ALA A 111 16.42 -14.97 18.11
CA ALA A 111 16.08 -16.01 19.07
C ALA A 111 15.42 -15.44 20.32
N ARG A 112 15.97 -14.35 20.89
CA ARG A 112 15.37 -13.68 22.06
C ARG A 112 13.98 -13.15 21.78
N MET A 113 13.75 -12.55 20.61
CA MET A 113 12.41 -12.09 20.21
C MET A 113 11.42 -13.25 20.09
N ILE A 114 11.86 -14.41 19.59
CA ILE A 114 11.03 -15.61 19.56
C ILE A 114 10.69 -16.07 20.97
N ASP A 115 11.66 -16.12 21.88
CA ASP A 115 11.44 -16.62 23.24
C ASP A 115 10.46 -15.72 24.02
N GLU A 116 10.59 -14.39 23.90
CA GLU A 116 9.65 -13.42 24.48
C GLU A 116 8.24 -13.56 23.87
N ALA A 117 8.15 -13.66 22.54
CA ALA A 117 6.88 -13.82 21.87
C ALA A 117 6.22 -15.16 22.23
N HIS A 118 6.99 -16.23 22.33
CA HIS A 118 6.52 -17.55 22.75
C HIS A 118 5.93 -17.49 24.16
N SER A 119 6.61 -16.86 25.13
CA SER A 119 6.12 -16.73 26.50
C SER A 119 4.75 -16.04 26.59
N ILE A 120 4.50 -15.06 25.72
CA ILE A 120 3.22 -14.34 25.66
C ILE A 120 2.15 -15.24 25.03
N ILE A 121 2.45 -15.85 23.87
CA ILE A 121 1.50 -16.69 23.15
C ILE A 121 1.14 -17.93 23.97
N SER A 122 2.11 -18.57 24.62
CA SER A 122 1.87 -19.76 25.44
C SER A 122 0.96 -19.49 26.63
N THR A 123 0.98 -18.27 27.18
CA THR A 123 0.11 -17.88 28.29
C THR A 123 -1.33 -17.68 27.82
N ALA A 124 -1.53 -17.22 26.59
CA ALA A 124 -2.85 -17.02 25.99
C ALA A 124 -3.41 -18.29 25.32
N ASN A 125 -2.54 -19.19 24.86
CA ASN A 125 -2.88 -20.47 24.24
C ASN A 125 -3.05 -21.54 25.32
N ASP A 126 -4.11 -21.40 26.13
CA ASP A 126 -4.48 -22.31 27.23
C ASP A 126 -4.60 -23.77 26.74
N GLU A 127 -4.28 -24.74 27.61
CA GLU A 127 -4.23 -26.17 27.29
C GLU A 127 -5.55 -26.71 26.73
N ALA A 128 -6.68 -26.10 27.10
CA ALA A 128 -8.01 -26.46 26.63
C ALA A 128 -8.24 -26.15 25.13
N HIS A 129 -7.48 -25.22 24.54
CA HIS A 129 -7.65 -24.75 23.16
C HIS A 129 -6.31 -24.66 22.41
N LYS A 130 -5.38 -25.56 22.74
CA LYS A 130 -4.03 -25.60 22.19
C LYS A 130 -4.06 -25.76 20.66
N GLU A 131 -3.83 -24.66 19.95
CA GLU A 131 -3.60 -24.70 18.50
C GLU A 131 -2.10 -24.54 18.21
N VAL A 132 -1.63 -25.24 17.18
CA VAL A 132 -0.26 -25.13 16.67
C VAL A 132 -0.06 -23.74 16.07
N TYR A 133 1.03 -23.08 16.47
CA TYR A 133 1.42 -21.78 15.95
C TYR A 133 2.90 -21.73 15.62
N GLN A 134 3.28 -20.76 14.80
CA GLN A 134 4.63 -20.55 14.33
C GLN A 134 5.03 -19.11 14.57
N ILE A 135 6.25 -18.89 15.06
CA ILE A 135 6.86 -17.57 15.19
C ILE A 135 7.98 -17.47 14.16
N VAL A 136 7.92 -16.42 13.34
CA VAL A 136 8.88 -16.13 12.27
C VAL A 136 9.45 -14.75 12.50
N VAL A 137 10.77 -14.64 12.65
CA VAL A 137 11.47 -13.35 12.67
C VAL A 137 12.01 -13.05 11.28
N ARG A 138 11.62 -11.91 10.73
CA ARG A 138 12.09 -11.41 9.44
C ARG A 138 13.07 -10.28 9.61
N GLY A 139 14.19 -10.38 8.90
CA GLY A 139 15.22 -9.35 8.79
C GLY A 139 14.90 -8.31 7.73
N MET A 140 15.93 -7.57 7.34
CA MET A 140 15.88 -6.69 6.18
C MET A 140 15.53 -7.49 4.92
N GLU A 141 14.91 -6.81 3.95
CA GLU A 141 14.49 -7.43 2.68
C GLU A 141 13.50 -8.62 2.80
N ASN A 142 12.88 -8.81 3.98
CA ASN A 142 12.00 -9.93 4.31
C ASN A 142 12.69 -11.30 4.38
N GLU A 143 14.02 -11.34 4.54
CA GLU A 143 14.70 -12.60 4.80
C GLU A 143 14.23 -13.22 6.12
N VAL A 144 14.16 -14.54 6.19
CA VAL A 144 13.79 -15.25 7.41
C VAL A 144 15.07 -15.46 8.22
N LEU A 145 15.19 -14.76 9.35
CA LEU A 145 16.33 -14.90 10.25
C LEU A 145 16.19 -16.15 11.13
N GLU A 146 14.99 -16.36 11.66
CA GLU A 146 14.70 -17.46 12.57
C GLU A 146 13.23 -17.87 12.42
N ARG A 147 12.94 -19.17 12.58
CA ARG A 147 11.59 -19.73 12.55
C ARG A 147 11.48 -20.87 13.56
N LYS A 148 10.47 -20.82 14.42
CA LYS A 148 10.13 -21.92 15.33
C LYS A 148 8.64 -22.20 15.33
N GLU A 149 8.28 -23.47 15.41
CA GLU A 149 6.91 -23.95 15.47
C GLU A 149 6.67 -24.56 16.86
N TYR A 150 5.52 -24.24 17.42
CA TYR A 150 5.14 -24.63 18.77
C TYR A 150 3.79 -25.35 18.73
N PRO A 151 3.67 -26.48 19.44
CA PRO A 151 2.42 -27.23 19.51
C PRO A 151 1.36 -26.48 20.31
#